data_AF-A0A2E9NJ68-F1
#
_entry.id   AF-A0A2E9NJ68-F1
#
_cell.length_a   1.000
_cell.length_b   1.000
_cell.length_c   1.000
_cell.angle_alpha   90.00
_cell.angle_beta   90.00
_cell.angle_gamma   90.00
#
_symmetry.space_group_name_H-M   'P 1'
#
loop_
_entity.id
_entity.type
_entity.pdbx_description
1 polymer ?
#
loop_
_entity_poly.entity_id
_entity_poly.type
_entity_poly.pdbx_seq_one_letter_code
_entity_poly.pdbx_strand_id
1 'polypeptide(L)' 'MTAPTRRLLIVLAGCAAVSLVAEFLIQPEAHGAWWHGVAGFDLAIGFVGCGLLVWGSKLLGQLGLQQPEDDHPEDEP' A
#
# COMPACT_ATOMS: atom_id res chain seq x y z
N MET A 1 -0.18 -3.44 25.16
CA MET A 1 0.21 -3.02 23.80
C MET A 1 -0.88 -3.42 22.79
N THR A 2 -2.07 -2.78 22.70
CA THR A 2 -3.13 -3.33 21.80
C THR A 2 -4.21 -2.37 21.25
N ALA A 3 -4.38 -1.15 21.75
CA ALA A 3 -5.50 -0.28 21.33
C ALA A 3 -5.42 0.27 19.88
N PRO A 4 -4.28 0.80 19.38
CA PRO A 4 -4.23 1.37 18.03
C PRO A 4 -4.23 0.28 16.94
N THR A 5 -3.61 -0.87 17.21
CA THR A 5 -3.50 -2.00 16.27
C THR A 5 -4.87 -2.58 15.94
N ARG A 6 -5.78 -2.66 16.92
CA ARG A 6 -7.15 -3.15 16.69
C ARG A 6 -7.95 -2.22 15.77
N ARG A 7 -7.81 -0.90 15.94
CA ARG A 7 -8.48 0.08 15.08
C ARG A 7 -7.94 0.01 13.65
N LEU A 8 -6.62 -0.12 13.50
CA LEU A 8 -5.98 -0.31 12.20
C LEU A 8 -6.50 -1.57 11.49
N LEU A 9 -6.57 -2.71 12.20
CA LEU A 9 -7.09 -3.96 11.64
C LEU A 9 -8.56 -3.85 11.22
N ILE A 10 -9.39 -3.14 12.00
CA ILE A 10 -10.79 -2.90 11.65
C ILE A 10 -10.90 -2.06 10.37
N VAL A 11 -10.09 -1.00 10.25
CA VAL A 11 -10.08 -0.16 9.04
C VAL A 11 -9.59 -0.95 7.83
N LEU A 12 -8.51 -1.73 7.97
CA LEU A 12 -8.01 -2.62 6.91
C LEU A 12 -9.05 -3.64 6.47
N ALA A 13 -9.72 -4.29 7.43
CA ALA A 13 -10.78 -5.25 7.15
C ALA A 13 -11.97 -4.58 6.44
N GLY A 14 -12.34 -3.36 6.85
CA GLY A 14 -13.38 -2.57 6.19
C GLY A 14 -13.03 -2.23 4.75
N CYS A 15 -11.82 -1.73 4.49
CA CYS A 15 -11.34 -1.45 3.13
C CYS A 15 -11.30 -2.71 2.25
N ALA A 16 -10.87 -3.84 2.81
CA ALA A 16 -10.85 -5.11 2.08
C ALA A 16 -12.26 -5.59 1.71
N ALA A 17 -13.22 -5.47 2.65
CA ALA A 17 -14.62 -5.81 2.40
C ALA A 17 -15.25 -4.92 1.33
N VAL A 18 -15.02 -3.61 1.37
CA VAL A 18 -15.51 -2.67 0.34
C VAL A 18 -14.92 -3.00 -1.03
N SER A 19 -13.63 -3.34 -1.08
CA SER A 19 -12.94 -3.69 -2.33
C SER A 19 -13.50 -4.98 -2.94
N LEU A 20 -13.75 -6.01 -2.12
CA LEU A 20 -14.42 -7.23 -2.57
C LEU A 20 -15.85 -6.96 -3.07
N VAL A 21 -16.62 -6.15 -2.35
CA VAL A 21 -17.98 -5.77 -2.77
C VAL A 21 -17.96 -5.00 -4.09
N ALA A 22 -16.98 -4.10 -4.27
CA ALA A 22 -16.76 -3.38 -5.52
C ALA A 22 -16.39 -4.33 -6.68
N GLU A 23 -15.56 -5.35 -6.44
CA GLU A 23 -15.21 -6.37 -7.43
C GLU A 23 -16.44 -7.17 -7.91
N PHE A 24 -17.39 -7.45 -7.01
CA PHE A 24 -18.64 -8.12 -7.38
C PHE A 24 -19.64 -7.19 -8.09
N LEU A 25 -19.72 -5.92 -7.69
CA LEU A 25 -20.68 -4.94 -8.24
C LEU A 25 -20.21 -4.35 -9.57
N ILE A 26 -18.92 -4.11 -9.69
CA ILE A 26 -18.26 -3.53 -10.85
C ILE A 26 -17.59 -4.72 -11.54
N GLN A 27 -18.40 -5.57 -12.20
CA GLN A 27 -17.88 -6.56 -13.14
C GLN A 27 -17.38 -5.80 -14.35
N PRO A 28 -16.06 -5.62 -14.57
CA PRO A 28 -15.58 -4.93 -15.74
C PRO A 28 -15.89 -5.84 -16.91
N GLU A 29 -16.63 -5.30 -17.88
CA GLU A 29 -16.96 -5.93 -19.15
C GLU A 29 -15.70 -6.62 -19.68
N ALA A 30 -15.62 -7.95 -19.56
CA ALA A 30 -14.37 -8.68 -19.61
C ALA A 30 -13.74 -8.62 -21.01
N HIS A 31 -12.90 -7.62 -21.25
CA HIS A 31 -12.02 -7.58 -22.41
C HIS A 31 -10.81 -8.49 -22.13
N GLY A 32 -11.02 -9.80 -22.24
CA GLY A 32 -9.97 -10.80 -22.51
C GLY A 32 -9.07 -11.26 -21.34
N ALA A 33 -9.37 -10.88 -20.11
CA ALA A 33 -8.52 -11.11 -18.95
C ALA A 33 -8.99 -12.32 -18.10
N TRP A 34 -8.41 -13.52 -18.29
CA TRP A 34 -8.82 -14.74 -17.56
C TRP A 34 -8.68 -14.64 -16.03
N TRP A 35 -7.80 -13.77 -15.56
CA TRP A 35 -7.58 -13.46 -14.14
C TRP A 35 -8.76 -12.73 -13.48
N HIS A 36 -9.65 -12.11 -14.27
CA HIS A 36 -10.84 -11.41 -13.76
C HIS A 36 -11.98 -12.33 -13.35
N GLY A 37 -11.88 -13.63 -13.65
CA GLY A 37 -12.82 -14.64 -13.14
C GLY A 37 -12.50 -15.10 -11.71
N VAL A 38 -11.35 -14.70 -11.16
CA VAL A 38 -10.88 -15.16 -9.85
C VAL A 38 -11.20 -14.11 -8.79
N ALA A 39 -12.27 -14.35 -8.03
CA ALA A 39 -12.68 -13.47 -6.94
C ALA A 39 -11.52 -13.24 -5.94
N GLY A 40 -11.22 -11.98 -5.66
CA GLY A 40 -10.15 -11.55 -4.76
C GLY A 40 -8.77 -11.43 -5.41
N PHE A 41 -8.64 -11.63 -6.73
CA PHE A 41 -7.37 -11.44 -7.44
C PHE A 41 -6.90 -9.99 -7.40
N ASP A 42 -7.80 -9.03 -7.68
CA ASP A 42 -7.49 -7.61 -7.61
C ASP A 42 -7.14 -7.16 -6.19
N LEU A 43 -7.81 -7.72 -5.18
CA LEU A 43 -7.47 -7.48 -3.78
C LEU A 43 -6.05 -7.96 -3.44
N ALA A 44 -5.70 -9.18 -3.86
CA ALA A 44 -4.39 -9.77 -3.60
C ALA A 44 -3.26 -9.02 -4.32
N ILE A 45 -3.43 -8.74 -5.62
CA ILE A 45 -2.44 -8.00 -6.40
C ILE A 45 -2.32 -6.56 -5.90
N GLY A 46 -3.43 -5.90 -5.54
CA GLY A 46 -3.41 -4.57 -4.95
C GLY A 46 -2.67 -4.53 -3.61
N PHE A 47 -2.89 -5.53 -2.74
CA PHE A 47 -2.17 -5.64 -1.48
C PHE A 47 -0.67 -5.87 -1.68
N VAL A 48 -0.30 -6.80 -2.55
CA VAL A 48 1.11 -7.08 -2.90
C VAL A 48 1.77 -5.85 -3.52
N GLY A 49 1.08 -5.18 -4.45
CA GLY A 49 1.57 -3.96 -5.09
C GLY A 49 1.81 -2.82 -4.10
N CYS A 50 0.88 -2.62 -3.15
CA CYS A 50 1.05 -1.66 -2.07
C CYS A 50 2.27 -2.00 -1.19
N GLY A 51 2.44 -3.26 -0.80
CA GLY A 51 3.60 -3.71 -0.05
C GLY A 51 4.91 -3.50 -0.81
N LEU A 52 4.90 -3.80 -2.11
CA LEU A 52 6.05 -3.63 -2.99
C LEU A 52 6.43 -2.15 -3.14
N LEU A 53 5.45 -1.24 -3.24
CA LEU A 53 5.69 0.20 -3.29
C LEU A 53 6.31 0.72 -1.99
N VAL A 54 5.78 0.32 -0.83
CA VAL A 54 6.34 0.70 0.48
C VAL A 54 7.77 0.19 0.62
N TRP A 55 8.01 -1.08 0.28
CA TRP A 55 9.32 -1.69 0.39
C TRP A 55 10.33 -1.08 -0.60
N GLY A 56 9.91 -0.89 -1.85
CA GLY A 56 10.70 -0.25 -2.88
C GLY A 56 11.06 1.19 -2.51
N SER A 57 10.12 1.95 -1.94
CA SER A 57 10.36 3.32 -1.47
C SER A 57 11.40 3.38 -0.35
N LYS A 58 11.36 2.42 0.59
CA LYS A 58 12.38 2.31 1.63
C LYS A 58 13.76 1.98 1.07
N LEU A 59 13.82 1.03 0.13
CA LEU A 59 15.06 0.64 -0.52
C LEU A 59 15.66 1.82 -1.29
N LEU A 60 14.83 2.56 -2.02
CA LEU A 60 15.24 3.74 -2.78
C LEU A 60 15.72 4.88 -1.87
N GLY A 61 15.07 5.06 -0.70
CA GLY A 61 15.53 6.00 0.32
C GLY A 61 16.90 5.65 0.88
N GLN A 62 17.16 4.36 1.15
CA GLN A 62 18.46 3.87 1.65
C GLN A 62 19.58 3.94 0.60
N LEU A 63 19.25 3.83 -0.68
CA LEU A 63 20.22 3.87 -1.79
C LEU A 63 20.73 5.28 -2.13
N GLY A 64 20.34 6.31 -1.38
CA GLY A 64 21.00 7.62 -1.46
C GLY A 64 20.09 8.81 -1.76
N LEU A 65 18.77 8.69 -1.58
CA LEU A 65 17.88 9.87 -1.56
C LEU A 65 17.80 10.55 -0.19
N GLN A 66 18.36 9.95 0.86
CA GLN A 66 18.69 10.68 2.08
C GLN A 66 19.92 11.54 1.80
N GLN A 67 19.69 12.74 1.28
CA GLN A 67 20.66 13.83 1.39
C GLN A 67 20.97 13.95 2.89
N PRO A 68 22.23 13.76 3.32
CA PRO A 68 22.58 14.13 4.69
C PRO A 68 22.24 15.62 4.82
N GLU A 69 21.36 15.94 5.77
CA GLU A 69 21.20 17.31 6.25
C GLU A 69 22.60 17.72 6.70
N ASP A 70 23.29 18.54 5.89
CA ASP A 70 24.47 19.26 6.32
C ASP A 70 24.03 20.04 7.56
N ASP A 71 24.55 19.63 8.72
CA ASP A 71 24.59 20.44 9.94
C ASP A 71 24.98 21.84 9.50
N HIS A 72 24.08 22.81 9.64
CA HIS A 72 24.45 24.22 9.48
C HIS A 72 25.29 24.55 10.72
N PRO A 73 26.62 24.71 10.61
CA PRO A 73 27.39 25.29 11.69
C PRO A 73 27.18 26.79 11.52
N GLU A 74 26.03 27.28 11.97
CA GLU A 74 25.94 28.69 12.33
C GLU A 74 26.73 28.87 13.63
N ASP A 75 28.04 28.94 13.43
CA ASP A 75 29.01 29.50 14.35
C ASP A 75 28.46 30.84 14.85
N GLU A 76 28.12 30.87 16.14
CA GLU A 76 28.04 32.09 16.95
C GLU A 76 29.41 32.80 16.92
N PRO A 77 29.42 34.09 16.54
CA PRO A 77 30.30 35.06 17.23
C PRO A 77 29.53 36.16 17.97
#